data_AF-A0A9P8PD30-F1
#
_entry.id   AF-A0A9P8PD30-F1
#
_cell.length_a   1.000
_cell.length_b   1.000
_cell.length_c   1.000
_cell.angle_alpha   90.00
_cell.angle_beta   90.00
_cell.angle_gamma   90.00
#
_symmetry.space_group_name_H-M   'P 1'
#
loop_
_entity.id
_entity.type
_entity.pdbx_description
1 polymer ?
#
loop_
_entity_poly.entity_id
_entity_poly.type
_entity_poly.pdbx_seq_one_letter_code
_entity_poly.pdbx_strand_id
1 'polypeptide(L)'
;MLPLIRQIACRRYKSSIGKQLATAEDLKSFFKSSVAVAPPGVERSAVKPELLDKLLDLSGLSKEISQSEQQSLLDSLSDQLQFVAELKNHKPSPNQTRLVQDSQPLKFDQLVDEIAQQTPQLAKGEVEECWNPLDLSQQHQDDYFVVKEGLIKEIKQ
;
A
#
# COMPACT_ATOMS: atom_id res chain seq x y z
N MET A 1 -43.36 4.02 -20.30
CA MET A 1 -41.90 3.83 -20.12
C MET A 1 -41.64 3.63 -18.64
N LEU A 2 -41.31 2.40 -18.21
CA LEU A 2 -40.96 2.07 -16.83
C LEU A 2 -39.43 1.90 -16.74
N PRO A 3 -38.76 2.45 -15.72
CA PRO A 3 -37.31 2.31 -15.59
C PRO A 3 -36.94 0.92 -15.08
N LEU A 4 -35.94 0.31 -15.72
CA LEU A 4 -35.32 -0.95 -15.33
C LEU A 4 -34.53 -0.76 -14.03
N ILE A 5 -35.06 -1.24 -12.90
CA ILE A 5 -34.34 -1.27 -11.64
C ILE A 5 -33.36 -2.45 -11.70
N ARG A 6 -32.07 -2.16 -11.91
CA ARG A 6 -30.99 -3.15 -11.75
C ARG A 6 -30.90 -3.56 -10.28
N GLN A 7 -31.38 -4.76 -9.96
CA GLN A 7 -31.19 -5.35 -8.64
C GLN A 7 -29.71 -5.71 -8.45
N ILE A 8 -29.02 -4.95 -7.60
CA ILE A 8 -27.66 -5.28 -7.16
C ILE A 8 -27.78 -6.37 -6.09
N ALA A 9 -27.49 -7.61 -6.47
CA ALA A 9 -27.44 -8.75 -5.54
C ALA A 9 -26.22 -8.63 -4.64
N CYS A 10 -26.38 -8.01 -3.46
CA CYS A 10 -25.33 -7.91 -2.46
C CYS A 10 -25.21 -9.25 -1.72
N ARG A 11 -24.22 -10.10 -2.07
CA ARG A 11 -23.94 -11.35 -1.34
C ARG A 11 -23.39 -11.03 0.05
N ARG A 12 -24.19 -11.28 1.09
CA ARG A 12 -23.74 -11.23 2.50
C ARG A 12 -23.05 -12.55 2.85
N TYR A 13 -21.73 -12.55 2.93
CA TYR A 13 -20.99 -13.69 3.48
C TYR A 13 -21.06 -13.63 5.01
N LYS A 14 -21.85 -14.51 5.61
CA LYS A 14 -21.74 -14.84 7.03
C LYS A 14 -20.83 -16.07 7.12
N SER A 15 -19.77 -16.01 7.92
CA SER A 15 -19.06 -17.23 8.29
C SER A 15 -20.02 -18.09 9.11
N SER A 16 -20.27 -19.31 8.62
CA SER A 16 -21.13 -20.28 9.29
C SER A 16 -20.46 -21.64 9.21
N ILE A 17 -20.36 -22.32 10.35
CA ILE A 17 -19.94 -23.71 10.39
C ILE A 17 -21.09 -24.53 9.82
N GLY A 18 -20.83 -25.26 8.73
CA GLY A 18 -21.79 -26.16 8.10
C GLY A 18 -22.07 -27.40 8.97
N LYS A 19 -23.03 -28.22 8.55
CA LYS A 19 -23.32 -29.49 9.23
C LYS A 19 -22.14 -30.46 9.08
N GLN A 20 -21.95 -31.33 10.07
CA GLN A 20 -20.94 -32.39 10.02
C GLN A 20 -21.20 -33.31 8.82
N LEU A 21 -20.17 -33.53 8.00
CA LEU A 21 -20.21 -34.48 6.88
C LEU A 21 -19.85 -35.86 7.44
N ALA A 22 -20.75 -36.83 7.30
CA ALA A 22 -20.60 -38.15 7.89
C ALA A 22 -20.08 -39.19 6.89
N THR A 23 -20.39 -39.03 5.60
CA THR A 23 -20.15 -40.05 4.57
C THR A 23 -19.31 -39.51 3.42
N ALA A 24 -18.55 -40.39 2.74
CA ALA A 24 -17.72 -40.04 1.58
C ALA A 24 -18.53 -39.47 0.39
N GLU A 25 -19.82 -39.78 0.33
CA GLU A 25 -20.76 -39.26 -0.68
C GLU A 25 -21.18 -37.82 -0.38
N ASP A 26 -21.30 -37.46 0.90
CA ASP A 26 -21.57 -36.08 1.34
C ASP A 26 -20.43 -35.16 0.92
N LEU A 27 -19.17 -35.61 1.07
CA LEU A 27 -17.98 -34.90 0.59
C LEU A 27 -18.02 -34.70 -0.93
N LYS A 28 -18.34 -35.75 -1.70
CA LYS A 28 -18.44 -35.65 -3.17
C LYS A 28 -19.54 -34.68 -3.59
N SER A 29 -20.66 -34.63 -2.87
CA SER A 29 -21.74 -33.67 -3.15
C SER A 29 -21.34 -32.22 -2.81
N PHE A 30 -20.61 -32.03 -1.72
CA PHE A 30 -20.10 -30.72 -1.29
C PHE A 30 -19.15 -30.12 -2.34
N PHE A 31 -18.19 -30.90 -2.84
CA PHE A 31 -17.27 -30.45 -3.90
C PHE A 31 -17.95 -30.31 -5.27
N LYS A 32 -19.03 -31.03 -5.55
CA LYS A 32 -19.84 -30.83 -6.77
C LYS A 32 -20.63 -29.52 -6.75
N SER A 33 -21.01 -29.05 -5.56
CA SER A 33 -21.65 -27.75 -5.37
C SER A 33 -20.66 -26.57 -5.42
N SER A 34 -19.41 -26.82 -5.83
CA SER A 34 -18.30 -25.87 -5.76
C SER A 34 -18.75 -24.46 -6.14
N VAL A 35 -18.62 -23.59 -5.14
CA VAL A 35 -18.78 -22.15 -5.19
C VAL A 35 -18.16 -21.65 -6.49
N ALA A 36 -18.95 -20.95 -7.30
CA ALA A 36 -18.47 -20.28 -8.49
C ALA A 36 -17.14 -19.59 -8.16
N VAL A 37 -16.04 -20.10 -8.73
CA VAL A 37 -14.80 -19.34 -8.86
C VAL A 37 -15.24 -18.10 -9.59
N ALA A 38 -15.25 -16.96 -8.89
CA ALA A 38 -15.61 -15.71 -9.52
C ALA A 38 -14.68 -15.58 -10.73
N PRO A 39 -15.21 -15.55 -11.98
CA PRO A 39 -14.35 -15.16 -13.08
C PRO A 39 -13.77 -13.79 -12.70
N PRO A 40 -12.50 -13.50 -13.03
CA PRO A 40 -11.96 -12.15 -12.87
C PRO A 40 -12.82 -11.25 -13.74
N GLY A 41 -13.87 -10.71 -13.12
CA GLY A 41 -14.67 -9.67 -13.70
C GLY A 41 -13.86 -8.41 -13.57
N VAL A 42 -14.03 -7.56 -14.58
CA VAL A 42 -13.74 -6.12 -14.60
C VAL A 42 -12.68 -5.78 -15.63
N GLU A 43 -13.09 -4.81 -16.44
CA GLU A 43 -12.35 -4.11 -17.46
C GLU A 43 -10.92 -3.80 -16.99
N ARG A 44 -9.93 -4.15 -17.81
CA ARG A 44 -8.54 -3.72 -17.58
C ARG A 44 -8.54 -2.21 -17.51
N SER A 45 -8.30 -1.68 -16.31
CA SER A 45 -8.06 -0.26 -16.13
C SER A 45 -6.72 0.05 -16.77
N ALA A 46 -6.75 0.45 -18.05
CA ALA A 46 -5.54 0.75 -18.80
C ALA A 46 -4.83 1.94 -18.13
N VAL A 47 -3.68 1.66 -17.50
CA VAL A 47 -2.81 2.69 -16.98
C VAL A 47 -2.23 3.48 -18.14
N LYS A 48 -2.33 4.81 -18.06
CA LYS A 48 -1.74 5.70 -19.08
C LYS A 48 -0.22 5.82 -18.86
N PRO A 49 0.59 5.86 -19.92
CA PRO A 49 2.04 6.10 -19.82
C PRO A 49 2.40 7.36 -19.02
N GLU A 50 1.62 8.43 -19.15
CA GLU A 50 1.80 9.67 -18.38
C GLU A 50 1.70 9.48 -16.85
N LEU A 51 0.94 8.48 -16.40
CA LEU A 51 0.84 8.16 -14.98
C LEU A 51 2.09 7.43 -14.51
N LEU A 52 2.63 6.53 -15.33
CA LEU A 52 3.88 5.83 -15.04
C LEU A 52 5.03 6.84 -14.91
N ASP A 53 5.14 7.80 -15.83
CA ASP A 53 6.19 8.83 -15.77
C ASP A 53 6.15 9.64 -14.46
N LYS A 54 4.95 10.02 -14.00
CA LYS A 54 4.76 10.71 -12.73
C LYS A 54 5.10 9.82 -11.53
N LEU A 55 4.80 8.53 -11.60
CA LEU A 55 5.14 7.59 -10.54
C LEU A 55 6.65 7.36 -10.44
N LEU A 56 7.36 7.34 -11.58
CA LEU A 56 8.82 7.29 -11.61
C LEU A 56 9.44 8.53 -10.97
N ASP A 57 8.90 9.73 -11.27
CA ASP A 57 9.31 10.98 -10.62
C ASP A 57 9.14 10.93 -9.11
N LEU A 58 7.95 10.53 -8.64
CA LEU A 58 7.64 10.46 -7.21
C LEU A 58 8.47 9.41 -6.46
N SER A 59 8.90 8.36 -7.16
CA SER A 59 9.71 7.28 -6.60
C SER A 59 11.21 7.56 -6.68
N GLY A 60 11.64 8.66 -7.33
CA GLY A 60 13.05 8.94 -7.57
C GLY A 60 13.73 7.93 -8.50
N LEU A 61 12.97 7.29 -9.39
CA LEU A 61 13.46 6.31 -10.35
C LEU A 61 13.75 6.95 -11.71
N SER A 62 14.67 6.35 -12.46
CA SER A 62 15.02 6.82 -13.81
C SER A 62 13.86 6.63 -14.79
N LYS A 63 13.72 7.58 -15.72
CA LYS A 63 12.79 7.50 -16.87
C LYS A 63 13.44 6.92 -18.12
N GLU A 64 14.75 6.71 -18.10
CA GLU A 64 15.49 6.11 -19.22
C GLU A 64 15.31 4.60 -19.20
N ILE A 65 14.08 4.16 -19.49
CA ILE A 65 13.70 2.74 -19.55
C ILE A 65 13.43 2.33 -20.99
N SER A 66 13.72 1.07 -21.30
CA SER A 66 13.40 0.53 -22.62
C SER A 66 11.89 0.45 -22.84
N GLN A 67 11.43 0.54 -24.10
CA GLN A 67 10.00 0.42 -24.42
C GLN A 67 9.39 -0.90 -23.91
N SER A 68 10.18 -2.00 -23.93
CA SER A 68 9.75 -3.28 -23.39
C SER A 68 9.54 -3.27 -21.87
N GLU A 69 10.42 -2.61 -21.13
CA GLU A 69 10.30 -2.48 -19.68
C GLU A 69 9.15 -1.56 -19.30
N GLN A 70 8.98 -0.45 -20.03
CA GLN A 70 7.85 0.45 -19.87
C GLN A 70 6.51 -0.29 -20.03
N GLN A 71 6.38 -1.12 -21.06
CA GLN A 71 5.16 -1.91 -21.27
C GLN A 71 4.94 -2.93 -20.15
N SER A 72 6.00 -3.63 -19.73
CA SER A 72 5.94 -4.58 -18.60
C SER A 72 5.48 -3.91 -17.30
N LEU A 73 5.99 -2.71 -17.02
CA LEU A 73 5.58 -1.92 -15.85
C LEU A 73 4.12 -1.47 -15.93
N LEU A 74 3.64 -1.05 -17.11
CA LEU A 74 2.24 -0.69 -17.31
C LEU A 74 1.31 -1.89 -17.11
N ASP A 75 1.68 -3.05 -17.63
CA ASP A 75 0.91 -4.29 -17.47
C ASP A 75 0.87 -4.70 -15.99
N SER A 76 2.02 -4.74 -15.32
CA SER A 76 2.11 -5.09 -13.90
C SER A 76 1.33 -4.12 -13.00
N LEU A 77 1.41 -2.81 -13.27
CA LEU A 77 0.67 -1.80 -12.52
C LEU A 77 -0.84 -1.92 -12.76
N SER A 78 -1.26 -2.25 -13.98
CA SER A 78 -2.67 -2.48 -14.32
C SER A 78 -3.22 -3.69 -13.55
N ASP A 79 -2.46 -4.78 -13.48
CA ASP A 79 -2.83 -5.98 -12.72
C ASP A 79 -2.93 -5.70 -11.22
N GLN A 80 -1.98 -4.96 -10.65
CA GLN A 80 -2.00 -4.55 -9.25
C GLN A 80 -3.21 -3.66 -8.93
N LEU A 81 -3.50 -2.68 -9.79
CA LEU A 81 -4.64 -1.80 -9.61
C LEU A 81 -5.98 -2.53 -9.76
N GLN A 82 -6.05 -3.51 -10.65
CA GLN A 82 -7.22 -4.38 -10.78
C GLN A 82 -7.45 -5.15 -9.47
N PHE A 83 -6.42 -5.78 -8.92
CA PHE A 83 -6.52 -6.48 -7.65
C PHE A 83 -7.00 -5.56 -6.52
N VAL A 84 -6.47 -4.34 -6.43
CA VAL A 84 -6.92 -3.36 -5.43
C VAL A 84 -8.34 -2.87 -5.71
N ALA A 85 -8.75 -2.74 -6.97
CA ALA A 85 -10.11 -2.36 -7.34
C ALA A 85 -11.14 -3.43 -6.93
N GLU A 86 -10.78 -4.71 -6.98
CA GLU A 86 -11.60 -5.79 -6.44
C GLU A 86 -11.85 -5.61 -4.94
N LEU A 87 -10.84 -5.17 -4.18
CA LEU A 87 -10.98 -4.86 -2.76
C LEU A 87 -11.95 -3.69 -2.49
N LYS A 88 -12.01 -2.68 -3.36
CA LYS A 88 -12.94 -1.54 -3.22
C LYS A 88 -14.41 -1.95 -3.26
N ASN A 89 -14.73 -3.05 -3.96
CA ASN A 89 -16.10 -3.54 -4.07
C ASN A 89 -16.58 -4.27 -2.80
N HIS A 90 -15.67 -4.57 -1.86
CA HIS A 90 -16.03 -5.12 -0.57
C HIS A 90 -16.49 -4.03 0.39
N LYS A 91 -17.74 -4.12 0.84
CA LYS A 91 -18.24 -3.25 1.92
C LYS A 91 -17.52 -3.63 3.22
N PRO A 92 -16.80 -2.70 3.87
CA PRO A 92 -16.21 -2.98 5.17
C PRO A 92 -17.32 -3.35 6.15
N SER A 93 -17.07 -4.35 7.00
CA SER A 93 -18.00 -4.65 8.09
C SER A 93 -18.06 -3.44 9.04
N PRO A 94 -19.18 -3.19 9.73
CA PRO A 94 -19.38 -1.98 10.53
C PRO A 94 -18.36 -1.80 11.68
N ASN A 95 -17.61 -2.85 12.03
CA ASN A 95 -16.57 -2.82 13.06
C ASN A 95 -15.13 -2.78 12.48
N GLN A 96 -14.97 -2.70 11.16
CA GLN A 96 -13.67 -2.71 10.46
C GLN A 96 -13.33 -1.38 9.77
N THR A 97 -14.15 -0.34 9.95
CA THR A 97 -13.93 0.99 9.35
C THR A 97 -12.87 1.83 10.07
N ARG A 98 -12.32 1.37 11.20
CA ARG A 98 -11.28 2.11 11.93
C ARG A 98 -9.88 1.64 11.49
N LEU A 99 -9.22 2.44 10.67
CA LEU A 99 -7.82 2.22 10.25
C LEU A 99 -6.81 2.55 11.37
N VAL A 100 -7.24 3.30 12.37
CA VAL A 100 -6.42 3.70 13.51
C VAL A 100 -6.78 2.78 14.67
N GLN A 101 -5.81 2.02 15.18
CA GLN A 101 -5.97 1.27 16.42
C GLN A 101 -6.47 2.23 17.51
N ASP A 102 -7.34 1.75 18.39
CA ASP A 102 -7.76 2.46 19.60
C ASP A 102 -6.55 2.62 20.52
N SER A 103 -5.67 3.58 20.22
CA SER A 103 -4.60 3.98 21.12
C SER A 103 -5.22 4.68 22.32
N GLN A 104 -4.66 4.39 23.49
CA GLN A 104 -5.04 5.11 24.71
C GLN A 104 -4.64 6.58 24.54
N PRO A 105 -5.54 7.54 24.78
CA PRO A 105 -5.21 8.94 24.67
C PRO A 105 -4.15 9.29 25.73
N LEU A 106 -3.09 9.98 25.29
CA LEU A 106 -2.03 10.46 26.18
C LEU A 106 -2.63 11.49 27.14
N LYS A 107 -2.51 11.23 28.45
CA LYS A 107 -3.00 12.15 29.48
C LYS A 107 -1.99 13.27 29.71
N PHE A 108 -2.47 14.42 30.20
CA PHE A 108 -1.62 15.55 30.53
C PHE A 108 -0.50 15.19 31.51
N ASP A 109 -0.81 14.46 32.58
CA ASP A 109 0.19 14.06 33.58
C ASP A 109 1.25 13.14 32.97
N GLN A 110 0.85 12.22 32.09
CA GLN A 110 1.78 11.32 31.37
C GLN A 110 2.71 12.11 30.45
N LEU A 111 2.18 13.12 29.75
CA LEU A 111 2.99 13.99 28.90
C LEU A 111 4.03 14.77 29.74
N VAL A 112 3.63 15.32 30.89
CA VAL A 112 4.52 16.05 31.79
C VAL A 112 5.61 15.12 32.34
N ASP A 113 5.22 13.91 32.76
CA ASP A 113 6.15 12.89 33.26
C ASP A 113 7.15 12.46 32.17
N GLU A 114 6.69 12.25 30.94
CA GLU A 114 7.55 11.90 29.80
C GLU A 114 8.56 13.01 29.48
N ILE A 115 8.12 14.27 29.46
CA ILE A 115 9.02 15.42 29.25
C ILE A 115 10.09 15.49 30.36
N ALA A 116 9.69 15.30 31.61
CA ALA A 116 10.62 15.32 32.73
C ALA A 116 11.67 14.19 32.68
N GLN A 117 11.32 13.07 32.03
CA GLN A 117 12.20 11.90 31.88
C GLN A 117 12.99 11.90 30.55
N GLN A 118 12.79 12.89 29.67
CA GLN A 118 13.56 12.99 28.42
C GLN A 118 15.01 13.37 28.71
N THR A 119 15.90 12.42 28.53
CA THR A 119 17.35 12.60 28.62
C THR A 119 18.03 12.03 27.38
N PRO A 120 19.08 12.69 26.83
CA PRO A 120 19.82 12.18 25.69
C PRO A 120 20.33 10.75 25.92
N GLN A 121 20.11 9.88 24.95
CA GLN A 121 20.51 8.48 25.01
C GLN A 121 21.72 8.20 24.12
N LEU A 122 22.85 7.83 24.74
CA LEU A 122 24.10 7.50 24.05
C LEU A 122 23.90 6.40 22.99
N ALA A 123 23.12 5.36 23.31
CA ALA A 123 22.86 4.24 22.40
C ALA A 123 22.10 4.63 21.13
N LYS A 124 21.42 5.78 21.11
CA LYS A 124 20.72 6.33 19.94
C LYS A 124 21.55 7.35 19.15
N GLY A 125 22.76 7.67 19.61
CA GLY A 125 23.56 8.71 18.98
C GLY A 125 23.07 10.13 19.26
N GLU A 126 22.29 10.34 20.33
CA GLU A 126 21.70 11.65 20.68
C GLU A 126 22.67 12.57 21.45
N VAL A 127 23.76 12.01 22.00
CA VAL A 127 24.80 12.77 22.69
C VAL A 127 25.71 13.40 21.63
N GLU A 128 26.00 14.70 21.75
CA GLU A 128 26.90 15.38 20.81
C GLU A 128 28.27 14.71 20.78
N GLU A 129 28.90 14.68 19.60
CA GLU A 129 30.23 14.11 19.37
C GLU A 129 30.37 12.61 19.71
N CYS A 130 29.28 11.89 19.99
CA CYS A 130 29.36 10.45 20.30
C CYS A 130 29.46 9.53 19.07
N TRP A 131 29.25 10.07 17.88
CA TRP A 131 29.46 9.40 16.59
C TRP A 131 29.64 10.45 15.48
N ASN A 132 30.28 10.05 14.37
CA ASN A 132 30.36 10.88 13.17
C ASN A 132 29.27 10.48 12.17
N PRO A 133 28.30 11.36 11.85
CA PRO A 133 27.25 11.05 10.89
C PRO A 133 27.73 10.84 9.45
N LEU A 134 28.96 11.25 9.13
CA LEU A 134 29.51 11.18 7.79
C LEU A 134 30.27 9.88 7.51
N ASP A 135 30.62 9.09 8.53
CA ASP A 135 31.43 7.86 8.37
C ASP A 135 30.77 6.81 7.46
N LEU A 136 29.45 6.83 7.36
CA LEU A 136 28.66 5.91 6.53
C LEU A 136 28.36 6.48 5.13
N SER A 137 28.73 7.73 4.87
CA SER A 137 28.46 8.38 3.60
C SER A 137 29.47 7.96 2.53
N GLN A 138 29.01 7.76 1.29
CA GLN A 138 29.91 7.47 0.17
C GLN A 138 30.71 8.72 -0.26
N GLN A 139 30.13 9.91 -0.08
CA GLN A 139 30.71 11.19 -0.44
C GLN A 139 30.29 12.22 0.60
N HIS A 140 31.28 12.91 1.17
CA HIS A 140 31.11 14.07 2.02
C HIS A 140 32.24 15.06 1.72
N GLN A 141 32.04 16.31 2.07
CA GLN A 141 33.05 17.35 1.99
C GLN A 141 33.04 18.09 3.31
N ASP A 142 34.19 18.09 3.96
CA ASP A 142 34.34 18.60 5.33
C ASP A 142 33.27 17.94 6.23
N ASP A 143 32.50 18.76 6.96
CA ASP A 143 31.43 18.34 7.87
C ASP A 143 30.04 18.27 7.22
N TYR A 144 29.96 18.18 5.88
CA TYR A 144 28.71 18.22 5.13
C TYR A 144 28.51 17.01 4.20
N PHE A 145 27.27 16.54 4.11
CA PHE A 145 26.85 15.61 3.06
C PHE A 145 26.87 16.32 1.70
N VAL A 146 27.43 15.65 0.68
CA VAL A 146 27.51 16.21 -0.67
C VAL A 146 26.41 15.61 -1.54
N VAL A 147 25.57 16.48 -2.10
CA VAL A 147 24.60 16.12 -3.14
C VAL A 147 25.03 16.78 -4.43
N LYS A 148 25.29 15.98 -5.47
CA LYS A 148 25.58 16.52 -6.80
C LYS A 148 24.29 17.06 -7.40
N GLU A 149 24.21 18.37 -7.58
CA GLU A 149 23.07 18.96 -8.28
C GLU A 149 23.04 18.50 -9.75
N GLY A 150 21.91 17.92 -10.16
CA GLY A 150 21.56 17.65 -11.57
C GLY A 150 20.63 18.70 -12.18
N LEU A 151 20.34 19.80 -11.46
CA LEU A 151 19.47 20.88 -11.93
C LEU A 151 20.24 21.85 -12.84
N ILE A 152 20.60 21.39 -14.04
CA ILE A 152 20.96 22.30 -15.14
C ILE A 152 19.68 23.05 -15.52
N LYS A 153 19.52 24.27 -14.98
CA LYS A 153 18.58 25.25 -15.54
C LYS A 153 19.14 25.64 -16.91
N GLU A 154 18.61 25.08 -17.99
CA GLU A 154 18.86 25.65 -19.31
C GLU A 154 18.29 27.08 -19.33
N ILE A 155 19.18 28.05 -19.22
CA ILE A 155 18.87 29.45 -19.51
C ILE A 155 18.61 29.51 -21.01
N LYS A 156 17.33 29.50 -21.41
CA LYS A 156 16.94 29.84 -22.79
C LYS A 156 17.42 31.27 -23.06
N GLN A 157 18.47 31.41 -23.86
CA GLN A 157 18.84 32.65 -24.54
C GLN A 157 17.91 32.89 -25.72
#